data_AF-A0A8J2T8L9-F1
#
_entry.id   AF-A0A8J2T8L9-F1
#
_cell.length_a   1.000
_cell.length_b   1.000
_cell.length_c   1.000
_cell.angle_alpha   90.00
_cell.angle_beta   90.00
_cell.angle_gamma   90.00
#
_symmetry.space_group_name_H-M   'P 1'
#
loop_
_entity.id
_entity.type
_entity.pdbx_description
1 polymer ?
#
loop_
_entity_poly.entity_id
_entity_poly.type
_entity_poly.pdbx_seq_one_letter_code
_entity_poly.pdbx_strand_id
1 'polypeptide(L)'
;MRKAPRSVEEWLYYKLLDSPGFHKFVGNIYKKINGIKDKPHEIFTSSEYLYRPTRSQKFRAYRVLFWDEMRTLIGLPRKSEKIVGRK
;
A
#
# COMPACT_ATOMS: atom_id res chain seq x y z
N MET A 1 3.94 33.04 4.25
CA MET A 1 3.44 32.64 2.91
C MET A 1 4.64 32.14 2.11
N ARG A 2 4.71 30.84 1.76
CA ARG A 2 5.81 30.33 0.92
C ARG A 2 5.70 30.98 -0.46
N LYS A 3 6.83 31.48 -1.01
CA LYS A 3 6.87 32.10 -2.34
C LYS A 3 6.36 31.11 -3.38
N ALA A 4 5.71 31.61 -4.44
CA ALA A 4 5.31 30.77 -5.57
C ALA A 4 6.54 30.06 -6.15
N PRO A 5 6.47 28.74 -6.43
CA PRO A 5 7.61 27.97 -6.88
C PRO A 5 8.10 28.47 -8.23
N ARG A 6 9.43 28.57 -8.39
CA ARG A 6 10.07 29.06 -9.62
C ARG A 6 10.29 27.95 -10.65
N SER A 7 10.23 26.68 -10.25
CA SER A 7 10.36 25.51 -11.13
C SER A 7 9.52 24.31 -10.65
N VAL A 8 9.35 23.32 -11.54
CA VAL A 8 8.68 22.04 -11.22
C VAL A 8 9.43 21.26 -10.14
N GLU A 9 10.76 21.34 -10.13
CA GLU A 9 11.60 20.72 -9.10
C GLU A 9 11.37 21.37 -7.74
N GLU A 10 11.27 22.70 -7.69
CA GLU A 10 11.01 23.43 -6.46
C GLU A 10 9.58 23.14 -5.95
N TRP A 11 8.61 23.02 -6.86
CA TRP A 11 7.25 22.59 -6.53
C TRP A 11 7.22 21.16 -5.95
N LEU A 12 7.94 20.22 -6.58
CA LEU A 12 8.04 18.85 -6.10
C LEU A 12 8.75 18.80 -4.74
N TYR A 13 9.79 19.60 -4.56
CA TYR A 13 10.51 19.73 -3.30
C TYR A 13 9.58 20.22 -2.18
N TYR A 14 8.77 21.26 -2.44
CA TYR A 14 7.79 21.72 -1.46
C TYR A 14 6.71 20.68 -1.17
N LYS A 15 6.26 19.93 -2.18
CA LYS A 15 5.30 18.82 -2.00
C LYS A 15 5.88 17.67 -1.19
N LEU A 16 7.16 17.36 -1.37
CA LEU A 16 7.86 16.34 -0.59
C LEU A 16 8.03 16.80 0.87
N LEU A 17 8.42 18.07 1.09
CA LEU A 17 8.53 18.65 2.43
C LEU A 17 7.20 18.76 3.18
N ASP A 18 6.07 18.85 2.47
CA ASP A 18 4.75 18.93 3.09
C ASP A 18 4.15 17.54 3.37
N SER A 19 4.68 16.49 2.74
CA SER A 19 4.14 15.14 2.86
C SER A 19 4.58 14.45 4.16
N PRO A 20 3.66 14.16 5.10
CA PRO A 20 4.01 13.45 6.32
C PRO A 20 4.49 12.01 6.04
N GLY A 21 4.10 11.43 4.90
CA GLY A 21 4.58 10.12 4.46
C GLY A 21 6.05 10.15 4.04
N PHE A 22 6.48 11.22 3.36
CA PHE A 22 7.86 11.39 2.94
C PHE A 22 8.80 11.53 4.14
N HIS A 23 8.41 12.32 5.15
CA HIS A 23 9.16 12.44 6.40
C HIS A 23 9.34 11.10 7.12
N LYS A 24 8.28 10.28 7.20
CA LYS A 24 8.37 8.93 7.77
C LYS A 24 9.31 8.01 6.96
N PHE A 25 9.29 8.13 5.64
CA PHE A 25 10.16 7.37 4.76
C PHE A 25 11.64 7.73 4.96
N VAL A 26 11.99 9.01 4.94
CA VAL A 26 13.35 9.49 5.20
C VAL A 26 13.79 9.10 6.61
N GLY A 27 12.91 9.23 7.61
CA GLY A 27 13.16 8.79 8.98
C GLY A 27 13.46 7.30 9.06
N ASN A 28 12.72 6.45 8.35
CA ASN A 28 12.98 5.01 8.29
C ASN A 28 14.32 4.68 7.61
N ILE A 29 14.69 5.38 6.55
CA ILE A 29 15.99 5.21 5.89
C ILE A 29 17.12 5.63 6.83
N TYR A 30 17.00 6.79 7.46
CA TYR A 30 17.98 7.30 8.42
C TYR A 30 18.19 6.30 9.56
N LYS A 31 17.09 5.81 10.16
CA LYS A 31 17.15 4.79 11.20
C LYS A 31 17.77 3.49 10.72
N LYS A 32 17.47 3.06 9.49
CA LYS A 32 18.03 1.85 8.87
C LYS A 32 19.54 1.95 8.64
N ILE A 33 20.03 3.09 8.14
CA ILE A 33 21.45 3.34 7.89
C ILE A 33 22.21 3.43 9.23
N ASN A 34 21.65 4.13 10.21
CA ASN A 34 22.26 4.31 11.53
C ASN A 34 22.04 3.12 12.49
N GLY A 35 21.40 2.05 12.03
CA GLY A 35 21.15 0.86 12.85
C GLY A 35 20.25 1.10 14.08
N ILE A 36 19.49 2.20 14.10
CA ILE A 36 18.54 2.51 15.17
C ILE A 36 17.35 1.57 14.99
N LYS A 37 17.39 0.43 15.68
CA LYS A 37 16.27 -0.49 15.76
C LYS A 37 15.16 0.21 16.55
N ASP A 38 14.12 0.68 15.86
CA ASP A 38 12.85 0.98 16.51
C ASP A 38 12.46 -0.29 17.27
N LYS A 39 12.37 -0.18 18.60
CA LYS A 39 11.98 -1.28 19.48
C LYS A 39 10.73 -1.95 18.89
N PRO A 40 10.67 -3.29 18.85
CA PRO A 40 9.57 -3.97 18.21
C PRO A 40 8.27 -3.53 18.89
N HIS A 41 7.37 -2.92 18.12
CA HIS A 41 5.97 -3.01 18.47
C HIS A 41 5.67 -4.51 18.45
N GLU A 42 5.59 -5.11 19.62
CA GLU A 42 5.00 -6.42 19.81
C GLU A 42 3.56 -6.33 19.31
N ILE A 43 3.38 -6.68 18.04
CA ILE A 43 2.07 -6.89 17.48
C ILE A 43 1.60 -8.19 18.11
N PHE A 44 0.80 -8.04 19.16
CA PHE A 44 0.08 -9.08 19.86
C PHE A 44 -0.27 -10.25 18.93
N THR A 45 0.21 -11.43 19.31
CA THR A 45 -0.07 -12.75 18.75
C THR A 45 -1.54 -13.08 18.95
N SER A 46 -2.42 -12.56 18.10
CA SER A 46 -3.71 -13.18 17.88
C SER A 46 -3.57 -14.18 16.74
N SER A 47 -3.70 -15.46 17.09
CA SER A 47 -4.03 -16.61 16.24
C SER A 47 -2.88 -17.53 15.80
N GLU A 48 -2.62 -18.50 16.66
CA GLU A 48 -1.86 -19.74 16.41
C GLU A 48 -2.49 -20.65 15.32
N TYR A 49 -3.59 -20.24 14.65
CA TYR A 49 -4.32 -21.04 13.65
C TYR A 49 -4.94 -20.26 12.46
N LEU A 50 -4.56 -19.01 12.17
CA LEU A 50 -5.20 -18.24 11.09
C LEU A 50 -4.21 -17.92 9.98
N TYR A 51 -4.49 -18.40 8.76
CA TYR A 51 -3.76 -18.01 7.55
C TYR A 51 -3.58 -16.49 7.50
N ARG A 52 -2.33 -16.02 7.61
CA ARG A 52 -2.00 -14.60 7.60
C ARG A 52 -1.48 -14.22 6.21
N PRO A 53 -2.32 -13.61 5.34
CA PRO A 53 -1.90 -13.31 3.99
C PRO A 53 -0.77 -12.27 4.00
N THR A 54 0.30 -12.56 3.25
CA THR A 54 1.41 -11.64 3.02
C THR A 54 0.96 -10.42 2.23
N ARG A 55 1.75 -9.33 2.27
CA ARG A 55 1.43 -8.11 1.50
C ARG A 55 1.28 -8.38 0.00
N SER A 56 2.09 -9.29 -0.55
CA SER A 56 2.00 -9.71 -1.95
C SER A 56 0.71 -10.50 -2.23
N GLN A 57 0.29 -11.38 -1.32
CA GLN A 57 -0.98 -12.10 -1.42
C GLN A 57 -2.17 -11.14 -1.38
N LYS A 58 -2.14 -10.14 -0.49
CA LYS A 58 -3.17 -9.08 -0.44
C LYS A 58 -3.23 -8.26 -1.73
N PHE A 59 -2.08 -7.87 -2.26
CA PHE A 59 -2.01 -7.14 -3.53
C PHE A 59 -2.53 -7.95 -4.70
N ARG A 60 -2.20 -9.26 -4.75
CA ARG A 60 -2.70 -10.17 -5.78
C ARG A 60 -4.21 -10.33 -5.68
N ALA A 61 -4.75 -10.51 -4.47
CA ALA A 61 -6.19 -10.59 -4.23
C ALA A 61 -6.91 -9.30 -4.68
N TYR A 62 -6.37 -8.15 -4.31
CA TYR A 62 -6.88 -6.85 -4.75
C TYR A 62 -6.91 -6.73 -6.28
N ARG A 63 -5.82 -7.07 -6.98
CA ARG A 63 -5.77 -7.02 -8.45
C ARG A 63 -6.82 -7.92 -9.11
N VAL A 64 -7.05 -9.11 -8.55
CA VAL A 64 -8.04 -10.05 -9.07
C VAL A 64 -9.46 -9.49 -8.89
N LEU A 65 -9.79 -8.99 -7.70
CA LEU A 65 -11.09 -8.37 -7.42
C LEU A 65 -11.35 -7.14 -8.29
N PHE A 66 -10.36 -6.25 -8.38
CA PHE A 66 -10.44 -5.06 -9.22
C PHE A 66 -10.74 -5.38 -10.68
N TRP A 67 -10.10 -6.41 -11.25
CA TRP A 67 -10.34 -6.80 -12.63
C TRP A 67 -11.69 -7.51 -12.84
N ASP A 68 -12.22 -8.15 -11.79
CA ASP A 68 -13.56 -8.74 -11.81
C ASP A 68 -14.65 -7.65 -11.78
N GLU A 69 -14.45 -6.61 -10.97
CA GLU A 69 -15.34 -5.44 -10.90
C GLU A 69 -15.30 -4.63 -12.20
N MET A 70 -14.12 -4.35 -12.74
CA MET A 70 -13.96 -3.64 -14.02
C MET A 70 -14.67 -4.37 -15.18
N ARG A 71 -14.62 -5.70 -15.20
CA ARG A 71 -15.38 -6.50 -16.18
C ARG A 71 -16.88 -6.35 -15.99
N THR A 72 -17.35 -6.37 -14.74
CA THR A 72 -18.76 -6.17 -14.42
C THR A 72 -19.26 -4.81 -14.92
N LEU A 73 -18.45 -3.75 -14.76
CA LEU A 73 -18.78 -2.40 -15.24
C LEU A 73 -18.89 -2.32 -16.77
N ILE A 74 -18.14 -3.15 -17.49
CA ILE A 74 -18.15 -3.22 -18.96
C ILE A 74 -19.22 -4.22 -19.46
N GLY A 75 -20.06 -4.76 -18.57
CA GLY A 75 -21.12 -5.72 -18.92
C GLY A 75 -20.62 -7.14 -19.21
N LEU A 76 -19.36 -7.45 -18.86
CA LEU A 76 -18.80 -8.80 -18.98
C LEU A 76 -19.10 -9.62 -17.71
N PRO A 77 -19.40 -10.92 -17.83
CA PRO A 77 -19.73 -11.77 -16.69
C PRO A 77 -18.53 -11.92 -15.75
N ARG A 78 -18.81 -11.90 -14.44
CA ARG A 78 -17.81 -12.12 -13.40
C ARG A 78 -17.19 -13.50 -13.55
N LYS A 79 -15.85 -13.58 -13.41
CA LYS A 79 -15.16 -14.88 -13.41
C LYS A 79 -15.36 -15.63 -12.10
N SER A 80 -15.67 -14.93 -11.01
CA SER A 80 -15.92 -15.50 -9.69
C SER A 80 -17.17 -16.39 -9.63
N GLU A 81 -18.23 -16.07 -10.38
CA GLU A 81 -19.45 -16.90 -10.46
C GLU A 81 -19.19 -18.28 -11.06
N LYS A 82 -18.29 -18.40 -12.03
CA LYS A 82 -17.98 -19.67 -12.70
C LYS A 82 -17.30 -20.70 -11.79
N ILE A 83 -16.71 -20.25 -10.68
CA ILE A 83 -16.03 -21.13 -9.72
C ILE A 83 -17.03 -21.73 -8.72
N VAL A 84 -18.15 -21.04 -8.45
CA VAL A 84 -19.19 -21.52 -7.53
C VAL A 84 -20.15 -22.51 -8.20
N GLY A 85 -20.37 -22.40 -9.51
CA GLY A 85 -21.24 -23.29 -10.29
C GLY A 85 -20.62 -24.64 -10.72
N ARG A 86 -19.43 -24.99 -10.20
CA ARG A 86 -18.77 -26.30 -10.41
C ARG A 86 -18.75 -27.05 -9.08
N LYS A 87 -19.92 -27.42 -8.59
CA LYS A 87 -20.13 -28.43 -7.56
C LYS A 87 -21.19 -29.41 -8.05
#